data_AF-A0A3L9HVU3-F1
#
_entry.id   AF-A0A3L9HVU3-F1
#
_cell.length_a   1.000
_cell.length_b   1.000
_cell.length_c   1.000
_cell.angle_alpha   90.00
_cell.angle_beta   90.00
_cell.angle_gamma   90.00
#
_symmetry.space_group_name_H-M   'P 1'
#
loop_
_entity.id
_entity.type
_entity.pdbx_description
1 polymer ?
#
loop_
_entity_poly.entity_id
_entity_poly.type
_entity_poly.pdbx_seq_one_letter_code
_entity_poly.pdbx_strand_id
1 'polypeptide(L)'
;SVASDDSNNSWNPAYNCFDRPGKKCISFTLRINGKDHDLLAVDKIHVDLNWRYLNEYLDQISANDEVLFLKQGHEIIAKNQLAREKLIIYNSEGNYNIIDSVDTEYIAKTSAVPNNALFEIYFYYPGGNLLNASDKLFYLPFAFIIIVLLVVYFMTTRVFRRQFSEMTELVNTLAFLPDSTDQIEALKIREGDAKEIISIKNSIAEMKDAEIERSNKLLSL
;
A
#
# COMPACT_ATOMS: atom_id res chain seq x y z
N SER A 1 58.44 -11.63 -13.65
CA SER A 1 57.45 -12.45 -12.93
C SER A 1 57.62 -12.15 -11.45
N VAL A 2 56.73 -11.34 -10.89
CA VAL A 2 56.74 -11.02 -9.46
C VAL A 2 56.20 -12.25 -8.74
N ALA A 3 57.04 -12.89 -7.92
CA ALA A 3 56.61 -13.96 -7.02
C ALA A 3 55.54 -13.39 -6.10
N SER A 4 54.36 -14.03 -6.04
CA SER A 4 53.38 -13.70 -5.02
C SER A 4 53.98 -14.03 -3.66
N ASP A 5 54.07 -13.02 -2.80
CA ASP A 5 54.29 -13.23 -1.38
C ASP A 5 53.08 -14.00 -0.82
N ASP A 6 53.15 -15.34 -0.86
CA ASP A 6 52.17 -16.27 -0.28
C ASP A 6 52.34 -16.36 1.26
N SER A 7 52.60 -15.21 1.90
CA SER A 7 52.88 -15.07 3.34
C SER A 7 51.66 -14.65 4.15
N ASN A 8 50.48 -14.53 3.53
CA ASN A 8 49.28 -13.99 4.17
C ASN A 8 48.33 -15.08 4.70
N ASN A 9 47.87 -14.87 5.93
CA ASN A 9 46.78 -15.63 6.53
C ASN A 9 45.52 -15.46 5.68
N SER A 10 44.78 -16.53 5.45
CA SER A 10 43.67 -16.52 4.49
C SER A 10 42.51 -17.41 4.90
N TRP A 11 41.34 -17.07 4.38
CA TRP A 11 40.15 -17.90 4.50
C TRP A 11 40.15 -18.97 3.43
N ASN A 12 39.82 -20.20 3.83
CA ASN A 12 39.70 -21.31 2.92
C ASN A 12 38.26 -21.44 2.38
N PRO A 13 38.09 -21.94 1.13
CA PRO A 13 36.79 -22.40 0.64
C PRO A 13 36.18 -23.45 1.54
N ALA A 14 34.85 -23.55 1.54
CA ALA A 14 34.10 -24.52 2.31
C ALA A 14 34.47 -25.92 1.86
N TYR A 15 34.76 -26.78 2.83
CA TYR A 15 35.22 -28.13 2.59
C TYR A 15 34.49 -29.10 3.52
N ASN A 16 34.55 -30.39 3.23
CA ASN A 16 33.92 -31.38 4.10
C ASN A 16 34.73 -31.48 5.40
N CYS A 17 34.08 -31.28 6.54
CA CYS A 17 34.72 -31.39 7.86
C CYS A 17 35.37 -32.77 8.00
N PHE A 18 36.64 -32.80 8.39
CA PHE A 18 37.43 -34.05 8.48
C PHE A 18 36.78 -35.10 9.40
N ASP A 19 36.28 -34.68 10.56
CA ASP A 19 35.70 -35.56 11.57
C ASP A 19 34.16 -35.70 11.45
N ARG A 20 33.54 -35.04 10.46
CA ARG A 20 32.07 -35.01 10.33
C ARG A 20 31.63 -35.17 8.87
N PRO A 21 31.48 -36.42 8.40
CA PRO A 21 31.02 -36.69 7.04
C PRO A 21 29.68 -35.98 6.76
N GLY A 22 29.58 -35.36 5.59
CA GLY A 22 28.38 -34.63 5.15
C GLY A 22 28.22 -33.22 5.75
N LYS A 23 29.08 -32.79 6.67
CA LYS A 23 29.09 -31.39 7.15
C LYS A 23 30.16 -30.58 6.43
N LYS A 24 29.82 -29.35 6.09
CA LYS A 24 30.75 -28.35 5.55
C LYS A 24 31.38 -27.54 6.68
N CYS A 25 32.67 -27.30 6.58
CA CYS A 25 33.48 -26.49 7.49
C CYS A 25 34.16 -25.38 6.70
N ILE A 26 34.43 -24.28 7.40
CA ILE A 26 35.23 -23.17 6.90
C ILE A 26 36.35 -22.97 7.88
N SER A 27 37.55 -22.73 7.37
CA SER A 27 38.72 -22.55 8.19
C SER A 27 39.47 -21.29 7.81
N PHE A 28 40.09 -20.66 8.80
CA PHE A 28 41.12 -19.67 8.58
C PHE A 28 42.49 -20.33 8.70
N THR A 29 43.33 -20.18 7.68
CA THR A 29 44.70 -20.70 7.70
C THR A 29 45.64 -19.61 8.19
N LEU A 30 46.30 -19.87 9.31
CA LEU A 30 47.44 -19.10 9.79
C LEU A 30 48.71 -19.77 9.29
N ARG A 31 49.55 -19.04 8.54
CA ARG A 31 50.88 -19.53 8.15
C ARG A 31 51.90 -19.05 9.19
N ILE A 32 52.71 -19.98 9.70
CA ILE A 32 53.76 -19.64 10.65
C ILE A 32 55.02 -19.31 9.87
N ASN A 33 55.49 -18.06 9.97
CA ASN A 33 56.68 -17.59 9.28
C ASN A 33 57.83 -17.35 10.27
N GLY A 34 59.08 -17.48 9.80
CA GLY A 34 60.28 -17.08 10.55
C GLY A 34 60.82 -18.13 11.52
N LYS A 35 61.52 -17.70 12.57
CA LYS A 35 62.22 -18.58 13.53
C LYS A 35 61.32 -19.61 14.22
N ASP A 36 60.03 -19.31 14.35
CA ASP A 36 59.06 -20.20 15.01
C ASP A 36 58.72 -21.42 14.16
N HIS A 37 58.82 -21.34 12.83
CA HIS A 37 58.66 -22.48 11.92
C HIS A 37 59.73 -23.55 12.19
N ASP A 38 60.99 -23.12 12.33
CA ASP A 38 62.14 -24.02 12.53
C ASP A 38 62.17 -24.62 13.94
N LEU A 39 61.56 -23.92 14.92
CA LEU A 39 61.44 -24.38 16.31
C LEU A 39 60.26 -25.33 16.53
N LEU A 40 59.13 -25.10 15.85
CA LEU A 40 57.88 -25.84 16.09
C LEU A 40 57.64 -26.95 15.07
N ALA A 41 58.33 -26.96 13.93
CA ALA A 41 58.06 -27.84 12.79
C ALA A 41 56.58 -27.82 12.34
N VAL A 42 55.91 -26.69 12.52
CA VAL A 42 54.52 -26.45 12.10
C VAL A 42 54.51 -25.44 10.97
N ASP A 43 54.04 -25.86 9.80
CA ASP A 43 53.93 -25.02 8.60
C ASP A 43 52.65 -24.16 8.65
N LYS A 44 51.53 -24.75 9.09
CA LYS A 44 50.19 -24.14 9.02
C LYS A 44 49.33 -24.53 10.21
N ILE A 45 48.52 -23.59 10.68
CA ILE A 45 47.44 -23.82 11.64
C ILE A 45 46.11 -23.56 10.95
N HIS A 46 45.23 -24.56 10.97
CA HIS A 46 43.85 -24.42 10.51
C HIS A 46 42.93 -24.17 11.70
N VAL A 47 42.24 -23.04 11.69
CA VAL A 47 41.23 -22.70 12.70
C VAL A 47 39.86 -22.90 12.07
N ASP A 48 39.20 -24.00 12.42
CA ASP A 48 37.86 -24.32 11.95
C ASP A 48 36.81 -23.50 12.69
N LEU A 49 35.93 -22.85 11.93
CA LEU A 49 34.74 -22.24 12.46
C LEU A 49 33.57 -23.20 12.42
N ASN A 50 32.91 -23.30 13.56
CA ASN A 50 31.68 -24.05 13.66
C ASN A 50 30.53 -23.21 13.11
N TRP A 51 29.97 -23.71 12.01
CA TRP A 51 28.81 -23.16 11.32
C TRP A 51 27.63 -22.81 12.24
N ARG A 52 27.39 -23.60 13.30
CA ARG A 52 26.28 -23.34 14.24
C ARG A 52 26.39 -21.95 14.88
N TYR A 53 27.59 -21.56 15.29
CA TYR A 53 27.80 -20.22 15.85
C TYR A 53 27.59 -19.13 14.82
N LEU A 54 27.94 -19.39 13.55
CA LEU A 54 27.72 -18.43 12.47
C LEU A 54 26.22 -18.24 12.20
N ASN A 55 25.44 -19.32 12.19
CA ASN A 55 23.99 -19.26 12.11
C ASN A 55 23.39 -18.49 13.29
N GLU A 56 23.81 -18.80 14.53
CA GLU A 56 23.34 -18.10 15.74
C GLU A 56 23.71 -16.62 15.73
N TYR A 57 24.89 -16.28 15.20
CA TYR A 57 25.30 -14.90 15.02
C TYR A 57 24.42 -14.18 13.98
N LEU A 58 24.12 -14.83 12.86
CA LEU A 58 23.18 -14.28 11.87
C LEU A 58 21.78 -14.09 12.46
N ASP A 59 21.32 -15.01 13.30
CA ASP A 59 20.04 -14.90 14.01
C ASP A 59 20.01 -13.68 14.94
N GLN A 60 21.12 -13.39 15.63
CA GLN A 60 21.22 -12.27 16.56
C GLN A 60 21.24 -10.89 15.88
N ILE A 61 21.82 -10.80 14.67
CA ILE A 61 21.97 -9.52 13.96
C ILE A 61 20.81 -9.24 12.99
N SER A 62 20.07 -10.28 12.56
CA SER A 62 18.94 -10.11 11.65
C SER A 62 17.71 -9.55 12.36
N ALA A 63 16.93 -8.71 11.67
CA ALA A 63 15.59 -8.38 12.13
C ALA A 63 14.63 -9.57 11.93
N ASN A 64 13.49 -9.58 12.63
CA ASN A 64 12.56 -10.71 12.69
C ASN A 64 12.06 -11.18 11.30
N ASP A 65 11.84 -10.25 10.37
CA ASP A 65 11.27 -10.55 9.05
C ASP A 65 12.32 -10.59 7.93
N GLU A 66 13.61 -10.47 8.27
CA GLU A 66 14.70 -10.47 7.30
C GLU A 66 15.18 -11.89 7.01
N VAL A 67 15.37 -12.17 5.73
CA VAL A 67 16.06 -13.38 5.28
C VAL A 67 17.53 -13.02 5.05
N LEU A 68 18.40 -13.57 5.88
CA LEU A 68 19.83 -13.27 5.88
C LEU A 68 20.63 -14.56 5.70
N PHE A 69 21.54 -14.56 4.73
CA PHE A 69 22.47 -15.66 4.56
C PHE A 69 23.82 -15.19 4.03
N LEU A 70 24.84 -15.97 4.37
CA LEU A 70 26.20 -15.80 3.89
C LEU A 70 26.49 -16.84 2.82
N LYS A 71 27.07 -16.42 1.71
CA LYS A 71 27.46 -17.25 0.57
C LYS A 71 28.97 -17.26 0.44
N GLN A 72 29.48 -18.39 -0.02
CA GLN A 72 30.87 -18.54 -0.45
C GLN A 72 30.91 -19.31 -1.78
N GLY A 73 31.37 -18.66 -2.84
CA GLY A 73 31.37 -19.27 -4.18
C GLY A 73 29.94 -19.61 -4.65
N HIS A 74 29.56 -20.89 -4.68
CA HIS A 74 28.20 -21.33 -5.05
C HIS A 74 27.45 -21.97 -3.88
N GLU A 75 28.06 -22.03 -2.69
CA GLU A 75 27.46 -22.65 -1.51
C GLU A 75 26.96 -21.56 -0.55
N ILE A 76 25.77 -21.75 0.02
CA ILE A 76 25.28 -20.93 1.13
C ILE A 76 25.86 -21.50 2.41
N ILE A 77 26.69 -20.70 3.09
CA ILE A 77 27.52 -21.12 4.20
C ILE A 77 27.03 -20.76 5.60
N ALA A 78 26.01 -19.91 5.71
CA ALA A 78 25.29 -19.68 6.95
C ALA A 78 23.95 -19.03 6.61
N LYS A 79 22.96 -19.28 7.45
CA LYS A 79 21.58 -18.81 7.25
C LYS A 79 21.02 -18.41 8.60
N ASN A 80 20.29 -17.30 8.66
CA ASN A 80 19.46 -17.00 9.81
C ASN A 80 18.21 -17.91 9.86
N GLN A 81 17.41 -17.84 10.92
CA GLN A 81 16.29 -18.72 11.17
C GLN A 81 15.29 -18.68 10.02
N LEU A 82 14.90 -17.49 9.59
CA LEU A 82 13.95 -17.32 8.51
C LEU A 82 14.48 -17.88 7.17
N ALA A 83 15.77 -17.69 6.89
CA ALA A 83 16.43 -18.28 5.72
C ALA A 83 16.50 -19.82 5.75
N ARG A 84 16.46 -20.44 6.93
CA ARG A 84 16.42 -21.91 7.09
C ARG A 84 15.02 -22.48 6.86
N GLU A 85 13.99 -21.71 7.17
CA GLU A 85 12.58 -22.09 7.00
C GLU A 85 12.10 -21.90 5.55
N LYS A 86 12.77 -21.05 4.76
CA LYS A 86 12.39 -20.70 3.40
C LYS A 86 13.17 -21.48 2.34
N LEU A 87 12.52 -21.68 1.19
CA LEU A 87 13.15 -22.27 0.03
C LEU A 87 13.89 -21.17 -0.75
N ILE A 88 15.21 -21.28 -0.82
CA ILE A 88 16.09 -20.33 -1.49
C ILE A 88 16.62 -20.99 -2.76
N ILE A 89 16.24 -20.47 -3.93
CA ILE A 89 16.61 -21.03 -5.23
C ILE A 89 17.50 -20.03 -5.97
N TYR A 90 18.65 -20.50 -6.44
CA TYR A 90 19.51 -19.72 -7.32
C TYR A 90 18.92 -19.67 -8.72
N ASN A 91 18.71 -18.47 -9.25
CA ASN A 91 18.13 -18.24 -10.56
C ASN A 91 19.22 -18.09 -11.64
N SER A 92 18.83 -18.19 -12.92
CA SER A 92 19.74 -18.02 -14.06
C SER A 92 20.23 -16.58 -14.26
N GLU A 93 19.62 -15.61 -13.58
CA GLU A 93 19.97 -14.19 -13.63
C GLU A 93 21.06 -13.82 -12.62
N GLY A 94 21.57 -14.79 -11.86
CA GLY A 94 22.66 -14.60 -10.90
C GLY A 94 22.22 -14.17 -9.49
N ASN A 95 20.92 -14.25 -9.19
CA ASN A 95 20.33 -13.88 -7.91
C ASN A 95 19.64 -15.07 -7.23
N TYR A 96 19.31 -14.94 -5.95
CA TYR A 96 18.47 -15.92 -5.27
C TYR A 96 17.01 -15.44 -5.22
N ASN A 97 16.10 -16.34 -5.55
CA ASN A 97 14.67 -16.17 -5.34
C ASN A 97 14.30 -16.87 -4.03
N ILE A 98 13.53 -16.17 -3.19
CA ILE A 98 12.97 -16.72 -1.95
C ILE A 98 11.53 -17.10 -2.24
N ILE A 99 11.23 -18.37 -2.05
CA ILE A 99 9.87 -18.90 -2.19
C ILE A 99 9.30 -19.08 -0.79
N ASP A 100 8.15 -18.44 -0.57
CA ASP A 100 7.35 -18.52 0.66
C ASP A 100 5.90 -18.85 0.28
N SER A 101 5.14 -19.37 1.24
CA SER A 101 3.72 -19.66 1.15
C SER A 101 2.83 -18.45 0.89
N VAL A 102 3.30 -17.23 1.20
CA VAL A 102 2.50 -16.00 1.19
C VAL A 102 2.87 -15.06 0.02
N ASP A 103 3.59 -15.54 -1.00
CA ASP A 103 4.05 -14.74 -2.15
C ASP A 103 4.60 -13.36 -1.75
N THR A 104 5.43 -13.34 -0.71
CA THR A 104 6.03 -12.09 -0.21
C THR A 104 7.07 -11.58 -1.20
N GLU A 105 6.91 -10.33 -1.63
CA GLU A 105 7.92 -9.68 -2.45
C GLU A 105 9.11 -9.30 -1.56
N TYR A 106 10.27 -9.84 -1.86
CA TYR A 106 11.51 -9.49 -1.17
C TYR A 106 12.34 -8.54 -2.02
N ILE A 107 12.87 -7.51 -1.37
CA ILE A 107 13.85 -6.64 -1.99
C ILE A 107 15.24 -7.15 -1.60
N ALA A 108 16.02 -7.52 -2.62
CA ALA A 108 17.34 -8.09 -2.45
C ALA A 108 18.41 -7.00 -2.31
N LYS A 109 19.33 -7.18 -1.36
CA LYS A 109 20.53 -6.38 -1.21
C LYS A 109 21.72 -7.27 -0.91
N THR A 110 22.82 -7.04 -1.61
CA THR A 110 24.05 -7.81 -1.42
C THR A 110 25.16 -6.90 -0.89
N SER A 111 25.99 -7.43 -0.01
CA SER A 111 27.20 -6.76 0.47
C SER A 111 28.39 -7.71 0.41
N ALA A 112 29.53 -7.21 -0.04
CA ALA A 112 30.80 -7.92 0.12
C ALA A 112 31.27 -7.85 1.58
N VAL A 113 31.98 -8.88 2.04
CA VAL A 113 32.68 -8.83 3.33
C VAL A 113 33.95 -7.99 3.19
N PRO A 114 34.18 -6.99 4.06
CA PRO A 114 35.36 -6.14 3.97
C PRO A 114 36.65 -6.96 3.96
N ASN A 115 37.57 -6.62 3.06
CA ASN A 115 38.86 -7.30 2.88
C ASN A 115 38.77 -8.80 2.59
N ASN A 116 37.60 -9.30 2.14
CA ASN A 116 37.44 -10.70 1.81
C ASN A 116 36.43 -10.93 0.68
N ALA A 117 36.94 -11.17 -0.54
CA ALA A 117 36.14 -11.47 -1.72
C ALA A 117 35.56 -12.89 -1.75
N LEU A 118 35.94 -13.76 -0.81
CA LEU A 118 35.47 -15.14 -0.73
C LEU A 118 34.01 -15.20 -0.25
N PHE A 119 33.58 -14.20 0.50
CA PHE A 119 32.29 -14.18 1.19
C PHE A 119 31.42 -13.02 0.73
N GLU A 120 30.15 -13.33 0.48
CA GLU A 120 29.11 -12.37 0.12
C GLU A 120 27.93 -12.54 1.06
N ILE A 121 27.42 -11.43 1.59
CA ILE A 121 26.25 -11.42 2.46
C ILE A 121 25.05 -10.99 1.63
N TYR A 122 23.98 -11.77 1.72
CA TYR A 122 22.71 -11.51 1.07
C TYR A 122 21.65 -11.18 2.12
N PHE A 123 21.00 -10.04 1.92
CA PHE A 123 19.92 -9.52 2.75
C PHE A 123 18.67 -9.40 1.90
N TYR A 124 17.57 -9.96 2.40
CA TYR A 124 16.28 -9.85 1.77
C TYR A 124 15.29 -9.35 2.81
N TYR A 125 14.74 -8.17 2.56
CA TYR A 125 13.73 -7.56 3.40
C TYR A 125 12.38 -7.62 2.68
N PRO A 126 11.28 -7.86 3.42
CA PRO A 126 9.96 -7.86 2.82
C PRO A 126 9.68 -6.44 2.30
N GLY A 127 9.42 -6.32 1.01
CA GLY A 127 8.81 -5.13 0.44
C GLY A 127 7.45 -4.98 1.11
N GLY A 128 7.22 -3.86 1.78
CA GLY A 128 5.96 -3.62 2.46
C GLY A 128 4.80 -3.78 1.48
N ASN A 129 4.04 -4.86 1.63
CA ASN A 129 2.84 -5.09 0.84
C ASN A 129 1.79 -4.09 1.30
N LEU A 130 1.76 -2.92 0.66
CA LEU A 130 0.70 -1.94 0.90
C LEU A 130 -0.66 -2.49 0.44
N LEU A 131 -0.65 -3.43 -0.52
CA LEU A 131 -1.79 -4.19 -1.02
C LEU A 131 -1.28 -5.53 -1.57
N ASN A 132 -1.56 -6.67 -0.91
CA ASN A 132 -1.32 -7.97 -1.54
C ASN A 132 -2.13 -8.06 -2.85
N ALA A 133 -1.66 -8.83 -3.84
CA ALA A 133 -2.36 -9.00 -5.12
C ALA A 133 -3.79 -9.56 -4.94
N SER A 134 -4.00 -10.42 -3.94
CA SER A 134 -5.33 -10.89 -3.52
C SER A 134 -6.21 -9.74 -2.99
N ASP A 135 -5.62 -8.88 -2.17
CA ASP A 135 -6.33 -7.82 -1.48
C ASP A 135 -6.71 -6.70 -2.46
N LYS A 136 -5.92 -6.49 -3.51
CA LYS A 136 -6.23 -5.54 -4.59
C LYS A 136 -7.56 -5.84 -5.27
N LEU A 137 -7.89 -7.12 -5.48
CA LEU A 137 -9.17 -7.53 -6.07
C LEU A 137 -10.34 -7.33 -5.09
N PHE A 138 -10.08 -7.44 -3.79
CA PHE A 138 -11.06 -7.18 -2.74
C PHE A 138 -11.31 -5.68 -2.54
N TYR A 139 -10.29 -4.82 -2.54
CA TYR A 139 -10.46 -3.39 -2.30
C TYR A 139 -11.04 -2.60 -3.48
N LEU A 140 -10.86 -3.09 -4.71
CA LEU A 140 -11.43 -2.47 -5.92
C LEU A 140 -12.96 -2.26 -5.85
N PRO A 141 -13.79 -3.28 -5.54
CA PRO A 141 -15.22 -3.08 -5.41
C PRO A 141 -15.61 -2.18 -4.23
N PHE A 142 -14.90 -2.24 -3.09
CA PHE A 142 -15.17 -1.35 -1.95
C PHE A 142 -14.87 0.12 -2.29
N ALA A 143 -13.74 0.40 -2.94
CA ALA A 143 -13.42 1.74 -3.40
C ALA A 143 -14.44 2.26 -4.41
N PHE A 144 -14.89 1.40 -5.33
CA PHE A 144 -15.95 1.76 -6.29
C PHE A 144 -17.27 2.11 -5.60
N ILE A 145 -17.70 1.32 -4.61
CA ILE A 145 -18.91 1.59 -3.82
C ILE A 145 -18.80 2.93 -3.10
N ILE A 146 -17.66 3.23 -2.46
CA ILE A 146 -17.43 4.50 -1.77
C ILE A 146 -17.51 5.68 -2.74
N ILE A 147 -16.90 5.56 -3.93
CA ILE A 147 -16.95 6.62 -4.96
C ILE A 147 -18.39 6.84 -5.42
N VAL A 148 -19.14 5.77 -5.69
CA VAL A 148 -20.55 5.87 -6.10
C VAL A 148 -21.39 6.55 -5.02
N LEU A 149 -21.19 6.19 -3.74
CA LEU A 149 -21.90 6.83 -2.63
C LEU A 149 -21.57 8.32 -2.51
N LEU A 150 -20.31 8.72 -2.70
CA LEU A 150 -19.91 10.12 -2.72
C LEU A 150 -20.55 10.90 -3.88
N VAL A 151 -20.62 10.30 -5.07
CA VAL A 151 -21.28 10.91 -6.23
C VAL A 151 -22.77 11.08 -5.98
N VAL A 152 -23.44 10.05 -5.45
CA VAL A 152 -24.87 10.11 -5.10
C VAL A 152 -25.12 11.20 -4.06
N TYR A 153 -24.32 11.24 -2.98
CA TYR A 153 -24.42 12.26 -1.94
C TYR A 153 -24.23 13.68 -2.50
N PHE A 154 -23.29 13.86 -3.43
CA PHE A 154 -23.05 15.15 -4.06
C PHE A 154 -24.23 15.57 -4.96
N MET A 155 -24.77 14.63 -5.75
CA MET A 155 -25.93 14.86 -6.61
C MET A 155 -27.18 15.19 -5.80
N THR A 156 -27.47 14.45 -4.73
CA THR A 156 -28.61 14.74 -3.84
C THR A 156 -28.45 16.12 -3.21
N THR A 157 -27.27 16.45 -2.70
CA THR A 157 -27.01 17.78 -2.11
C THR A 157 -27.21 18.92 -3.11
N ARG A 158 -26.78 18.74 -4.37
CA ARG A 158 -27.02 19.73 -5.43
C ARG A 158 -28.49 19.87 -5.80
N VAL A 159 -29.22 18.76 -5.93
CA VAL A 159 -30.65 18.77 -6.24
C VAL A 159 -31.45 19.43 -5.11
N PHE A 160 -31.18 19.04 -3.85
CA PHE A 160 -31.83 19.66 -2.69
C PHE A 160 -31.56 21.16 -2.61
N ARG A 161 -30.32 21.62 -2.84
CA ARG A 161 -30.02 23.06 -2.89
C ARG A 161 -30.81 23.79 -3.98
N ARG A 162 -30.98 23.16 -5.15
CA ARG A 162 -31.76 23.74 -6.25
C ARG A 162 -33.24 23.85 -5.90
N GLN A 163 -33.83 22.79 -5.34
CA GLN A 163 -35.22 22.79 -4.88
C GLN A 163 -35.48 23.80 -3.75
N PHE A 164 -34.54 23.96 -2.81
CA PHE A 164 -34.65 24.98 -1.77
C PHE A 164 -34.56 26.40 -2.31
N SER A 165 -33.77 26.64 -3.36
CA SER A 165 -33.72 27.95 -4.03
C SER A 165 -35.07 28.28 -4.66
N GLU A 166 -35.67 27.34 -5.38
CA GLU A 166 -36.97 27.49 -6.03
C GLU A 166 -38.11 27.66 -5.00
N MET A 167 -38.07 26.90 -3.89
CA MET A 167 -39.01 27.07 -2.76
C MET A 167 -38.85 28.42 -2.06
N THR A 168 -37.63 28.93 -1.92
CA THR A 168 -37.38 30.25 -1.30
C THR A 168 -37.90 31.37 -2.21
N GLU A 169 -37.76 31.24 -3.52
CA GLU A 169 -38.32 32.17 -4.50
C GLU A 169 -39.86 32.12 -4.51
N LEU A 170 -40.44 30.92 -4.42
CA LEU A 170 -41.89 30.73 -4.31
C LEU A 170 -42.43 31.29 -2.99
N VAL A 171 -41.76 31.05 -1.86
CA VAL A 171 -42.12 31.60 -0.55
C VAL A 171 -41.98 33.12 -0.54
N ASN A 172 -40.95 33.69 -1.17
CA ASN A 172 -40.80 35.15 -1.29
C ASN A 172 -41.87 35.76 -2.20
N THR A 173 -42.30 35.09 -3.26
CA THR A 173 -43.40 35.54 -4.13
C THR A 173 -44.78 35.37 -3.48
N LEU A 174 -44.98 34.32 -2.67
CA LEU A 174 -46.17 34.11 -1.84
C LEU A 174 -46.22 35.07 -0.64
N ALA A 175 -45.07 35.40 -0.02
CA ALA A 175 -44.99 36.41 1.03
C ALA A 175 -45.30 37.83 0.52
N PHE A 176 -45.27 38.04 -0.81
CA PHE A 176 -45.72 39.26 -1.47
C PHE A 176 -47.23 39.27 -1.82
N LEU A 177 -47.96 38.21 -1.49
CA LEU A 177 -49.41 38.06 -1.70
C LEU A 177 -50.05 37.56 -0.39
N PRO A 178 -50.19 38.36 0.70
CA PRO A 178 -51.15 39.48 0.71
C PRO A 178 -50.92 40.60 1.76
N ASP A 179 -50.98 41.86 1.33
CA ASP A 179 -51.68 42.93 2.08
C ASP A 179 -52.32 43.87 1.06
N SER A 180 -53.30 43.36 0.32
CA SER A 180 -54.06 44.16 -0.63
C SER A 180 -55.52 43.75 -0.63
N THR A 181 -56.14 43.93 0.54
CA THR A 181 -57.59 43.96 0.71
C THR A 181 -58.26 45.04 -0.15
N ASP A 182 -57.50 45.93 -0.82
CA ASP A 182 -58.04 47.07 -1.58
C ASP A 182 -57.68 47.15 -3.09
N GLN A 183 -56.93 46.21 -3.69
CA GLN A 183 -56.58 46.32 -5.11
C GLN A 183 -57.49 45.54 -6.05
N ILE A 184 -58.60 46.18 -6.44
CA ILE A 184 -59.45 45.78 -7.56
C ILE A 184 -58.73 45.88 -8.93
N GLU A 185 -57.51 46.42 -9.01
CA GLU A 185 -56.79 46.63 -10.29
C GLU A 185 -55.80 45.52 -10.73
N ALA A 186 -55.52 44.50 -9.93
CA ALA A 186 -54.39 43.59 -10.22
C ALA A 186 -54.67 42.39 -11.16
N LEU A 187 -55.91 42.19 -11.63
CA LEU A 187 -56.26 41.07 -12.51
C LEU A 187 -56.40 41.47 -14.00
N LYS A 188 -55.54 42.36 -14.49
CA LYS A 188 -55.45 42.60 -15.95
C LYS A 188 -54.48 41.59 -16.58
N ILE A 189 -55.01 40.73 -17.45
CA ILE A 189 -54.22 39.83 -18.29
C ILE A 189 -53.31 40.70 -19.17
N ARG A 190 -51.99 40.47 -19.14
CA ARG A 190 -51.03 41.19 -19.98
C ARG A 190 -50.64 40.34 -21.18
N GLU A 191 -50.40 41.00 -22.31
CA GLU A 191 -49.96 40.36 -23.55
C GLU A 191 -48.53 39.81 -23.35
N GLY A 192 -48.43 38.51 -23.07
CA GLY A 192 -47.18 37.82 -22.67
C GLY A 192 -47.35 36.80 -21.54
N ASP A 193 -48.50 36.75 -20.88
CA ASP A 193 -48.76 35.76 -19.83
C ASP A 193 -48.81 34.32 -20.39
N ALA A 194 -48.11 33.38 -19.73
CA ALA A 194 -48.14 31.96 -20.10
C ALA A 194 -49.56 31.39 -19.98
N LYS A 195 -49.91 30.42 -20.84
CA LYS A 195 -51.26 29.84 -20.93
C LYS A 195 -51.78 29.32 -19.57
N GLU A 196 -50.91 28.76 -18.74
CA GLU A 196 -51.25 28.29 -17.38
C GLU A 196 -51.58 29.45 -16.43
N ILE A 197 -50.84 30.56 -16.52
CA ILE A 197 -51.08 31.77 -15.72
C ILE A 197 -52.41 32.42 -16.09
N ILE A 198 -52.76 32.42 -17.39
CA ILE A 198 -54.07 32.89 -17.87
C ILE A 198 -55.20 32.02 -17.31
N SER A 199 -55.04 30.70 -17.35
CA SER A 199 -56.00 29.72 -16.81
C SER A 199 -56.27 29.94 -15.31
N ILE A 200 -55.20 30.17 -14.54
CA ILE A 200 -55.30 30.43 -13.10
C ILE A 200 -55.99 31.76 -12.83
N LYS A 201 -55.63 32.83 -13.56
CA LYS A 201 -56.28 34.15 -13.43
C LYS A 201 -57.79 34.08 -13.71
N ASN A 202 -58.21 33.32 -14.72
CA ASN A 202 -59.63 33.13 -15.04
C ASN A 202 -60.36 32.35 -13.93
N SER A 203 -59.76 31.28 -13.41
CA SER A 203 -60.38 30.49 -12.33
C SER A 203 -60.55 31.31 -11.05
N ILE A 204 -59.60 32.18 -10.74
CA ILE A 204 -59.67 33.09 -9.58
C ILE A 204 -60.76 34.15 -9.78
N ALA A 205 -60.91 34.67 -11.00
CA ALA A 205 -61.98 35.61 -11.32
C ALA A 205 -63.37 34.96 -11.16
N GLU A 206 -63.57 33.76 -11.70
CA GLU A 206 -64.83 33.02 -11.58
C GLU A 206 -65.19 32.69 -10.13
N MET A 207 -64.21 32.25 -9.32
CA MET A 207 -64.44 31.98 -7.90
C MET A 207 -64.84 33.24 -7.12
N LYS A 208 -64.22 34.39 -7.44
CA LYS A 208 -64.52 35.66 -6.80
C LYS A 208 -65.90 36.19 -7.19
N ASP A 209 -66.29 36.06 -8.46
CA ASP A 209 -67.64 36.43 -8.92
C ASP A 209 -68.71 35.57 -8.25
N ALA A 210 -68.46 34.26 -8.10
CA ALA A 210 -69.34 33.36 -7.36
C ALA A 210 -69.45 33.73 -5.87
N GLU A 211 -68.36 34.20 -5.26
CA GLU A 211 -68.34 34.64 -3.87
C GLU A 211 -69.08 35.96 -3.66
N ILE A 212 -68.93 36.93 -4.58
CA ILE A 212 -69.69 38.19 -4.59
C ILE A 212 -71.18 37.92 -4.80
N GLU A 213 -71.55 37.04 -5.74
CA GLU A 213 -72.95 36.66 -5.95
C GLU A 213 -73.55 35.99 -4.71
N ARG A 214 -72.79 35.11 -4.05
CA ARG A 214 -73.20 34.45 -2.81
C ARG A 214 -73.37 35.45 -1.66
N SER A 215 -72.47 36.42 -1.55
CA SER A 215 -72.55 37.49 -0.54
C SER A 215 -73.75 38.43 -0.80
N ASN A 216 -74.02 38.79 -2.06
CA ASN A 216 -75.19 39.58 -2.44
C ASN A 216 -76.52 38.83 -2.20
N LYS A 217 -76.56 37.51 -2.40
CA LYS A 217 -77.72 36.67 -2.04
C LYS A 217 -77.94 36.59 -0.53
N LEU A 218 -76.87 36.62 0.27
CA LEU A 218 -76.97 36.61 1.74
C LEU A 218 -77.38 37.97 2.32
N LEU A 219 -77.04 39.07 1.65
CA LEU A 219 -77.43 40.43 2.05
C LEU A 219 -78.85 40.84 1.61
N SER A 220 -79.50 40.05 0.75
CA SER A 220 -80.87 40.29 0.25
C SER A 220 -81.94 39.39 0.91
N LEU A 221 -81.57 38.72 2.01
CA LEU A 221 -82.42 37.92 2.90
C LEU A 221 -82.59 38.62 4.26
#